data_AF-A0A183HZE4-F1
#
_entry.id   AF-A0A183HZE4-F1
#
_cell.length_a   1.000
_cell.length_b   1.000
_cell.length_c   1.000
_cell.angle_alpha   90.00
_cell.angle_beta   90.00
_cell.angle_gamma   90.00
#
_symmetry.space_group_name_H-M   'P 1'
#
loop_
_entity.id
_entity.type
_entity.pdbx_description
1 polymer ?
#
loop_
_entity_poly.entity_id
_entity_poly.type
_entity_poly.pdbx_seq_one_letter_code
_entity_poly.pdbx_strand_id
1 'polypeptide(L)'
;MIDKIIENLYLSDVHDVLDECRIDRLKNELKISHILTIAAENIPVEKQIPGISYMFIFALDMDTQDMFAGDLLASAIVYIKTSIENGGRILVHWYV
;
A
#
# COMPACT_ATOMS: atom_id res chain seq x y z
N MET A 1 -11.54 -5.44 1.51
CA MET A 1 -12.09 -4.82 2.74
C MET A 1 -11.00 -3.94 3.31
N ILE A 2 -11.29 -2.67 3.64
CA ILE A 2 -10.28 -1.75 4.16
C ILE A 2 -10.42 -1.67 5.68
N ASP A 3 -9.40 -2.14 6.38
CA ASP A 3 -9.30 -2.13 7.83
C ASP A 3 -8.38 -1.00 8.31
N LYS A 4 -8.86 -0.20 9.26
CA LYS A 4 -8.02 0.78 9.94
C LYS A 4 -7.29 0.07 11.08
N ILE A 5 -5.97 -0.02 10.99
CA ILE A 5 -5.14 -0.68 12.02
C ILE A 5 -4.85 0.30 13.16
N ILE A 6 -4.34 1.48 12.80
CA ILE A 6 -4.09 2.61 13.71
C ILE A 6 -4.41 3.92 12.98
N GLU A 7 -4.22 5.06 13.65
CA GLU A 7 -4.34 6.36 12.99
C GLU A 7 -3.40 6.43 11.78
N ASN A 8 -3.94 6.85 10.64
CA ASN A 8 -3.23 7.01 9.37
C ASN A 8 -2.64 5.74 8.74
N LEU A 9 -2.90 4.54 9.27
CA LEU A 9 -2.49 3.26 8.68
C LEU A 9 -3.71 2.36 8.41
N TYR A 10 -3.84 2.00 7.15
CA TYR A 10 -4.91 1.15 6.64
C TYR A 10 -4.35 -0.10 5.98
N LEU A 11 -5.11 -1.17 6.02
CA LEU A 11 -4.79 -2.47 5.46
C LEU A 11 -5.92 -2.87 4.50
N SER A 12 -5.60 -3.35 3.30
CA SER A 12 -6.62 -3.82 2.36
C SER A 12 -6.16 -4.94 1.44
N ASP A 13 -7.10 -5.44 0.65
CA ASP A 13 -6.84 -6.30 -0.49
C ASP A 13 -6.50 -5.48 -1.75
N VAL A 14 -6.10 -6.19 -2.81
CA VAL A 14 -5.80 -5.61 -4.12
C VAL A 14 -7.03 -5.05 -4.84
N HIS A 15 -8.22 -5.59 -4.59
CA HIS A 15 -9.44 -5.13 -5.24
C HIS A 15 -9.80 -3.71 -4.80
N ASP A 16 -9.52 -3.35 -3.55
CA ASP A 16 -9.72 -1.99 -3.05
C ASP A 16 -8.87 -0.93 -3.79
N VAL A 17 -7.74 -1.33 -4.38
CA VAL A 17 -6.80 -0.42 -5.05
C VAL A 17 -6.95 -0.42 -6.58
N LEU A 18 -7.42 -1.51 -7.17
CA LEU A 18 -7.58 -1.63 -8.63
C LEU A 18 -8.98 -1.37 -9.15
N ASP A 19 -10.00 -1.38 -8.28
CA ASP A 19 -11.39 -1.13 -8.67
C ASP A 19 -11.68 0.38 -8.74
N GLU A 20 -12.02 0.86 -9.94
CA GLU A 20 -12.35 2.26 -10.21
C GLU A 20 -13.48 2.78 -9.33
N CYS A 21 -14.45 1.92 -8.96
CA CYS A 21 -15.56 2.30 -8.09
C CYS A 21 -15.12 2.58 -6.65
N ARG A 22 -13.92 2.10 -6.25
CA ARG A 22 -13.38 2.23 -4.88
C ARG A 22 -12.32 3.31 -4.76
N ILE A 23 -11.78 3.79 -5.89
CA ILE A 23 -10.83 4.91 -5.95
C ILE A 23 -11.38 6.16 -5.26
N ASP A 24 -12.66 6.49 -5.48
CA ASP A 24 -13.28 7.66 -4.86
C ASP A 24 -13.32 7.55 -3.34
N ARG A 25 -13.57 6.36 -2.80
CA ARG A 25 -13.52 6.09 -1.36
C ARG A 25 -12.10 6.26 -0.81
N LEU A 26 -11.08 5.75 -1.51
CA LEU A 26 -9.68 5.93 -1.11
C LEU A 26 -9.28 7.41 -1.06
N LYS A 27 -9.61 8.16 -2.11
CA LYS A 27 -9.16 9.54 -2.26
C LYS A 27 -9.99 10.54 -1.46
N ASN A 28 -11.32 10.43 -1.49
CA ASN A 28 -12.20 11.47 -0.95
C ASN A 28 -12.64 11.16 0.48
N GLU A 29 -12.97 9.92 0.80
CA GLU A 29 -13.43 9.53 2.14
C GLU A 29 -12.24 9.29 3.09
N LEU A 30 -11.35 8.37 2.70
CA LEU A 30 -10.21 7.98 3.53
C LEU A 30 -9.04 8.94 3.40
N LYS A 31 -8.99 9.72 2.31
CA LYS A 31 -7.90 10.67 2.03
C LYS A 31 -6.53 10.00 2.05
N ILE A 32 -6.46 8.80 1.48
CA ILE A 32 -5.20 8.09 1.30
C ILE A 32 -4.27 8.94 0.44
N SER A 33 -3.05 9.11 0.91
CA SER A 33 -2.00 9.85 0.19
C SER A 33 -0.82 8.97 -0.19
N HIS A 34 -0.67 7.81 0.44
CA HIS A 34 0.41 6.86 0.17
C HIS A 34 -0.16 5.45 0.01
N ILE A 35 0.36 4.69 -0.96
CA ILE A 35 0.03 3.28 -1.16
C ILE A 35 1.33 2.48 -1.16
N LEU A 36 1.36 1.45 -0.33
CA LEU A 36 2.42 0.44 -0.30
C LEU A 36 1.87 -0.88 -0.85
N THR A 37 2.40 -1.31 -1.99
CA THR A 37 2.10 -2.58 -2.63
C THR A 37 3.18 -3.59 -2.31
N ILE A 38 2.82 -4.68 -1.62
CA ILE A 38 3.70 -5.83 -1.36
C ILE A 38 3.14 -7.03 -2.11
N ALA A 39 3.66 -7.32 -3.31
CA ALA A 39 3.07 -8.31 -4.20
C ALA A 39 4.05 -8.78 -5.29
N ALA A 40 3.64 -9.79 -6.07
CA ALA A 40 4.36 -10.21 -7.26
C ALA A 40 4.32 -9.17 -8.41
N GLU A 41 3.29 -8.32 -8.42
CA GLU A 41 3.05 -7.33 -9.47
C GLU A 41 2.77 -5.94 -8.88
N ASN A 42 3.26 -4.90 -9.56
CA ASN A 42 2.99 -3.51 -9.21
C ASN A 42 1.66 -3.04 -9.83
N ILE A 43 1.07 -2.00 -9.24
CA ILE A 43 -0.09 -1.31 -9.82
C ILE A 43 0.34 -0.66 -11.15
N PRO A 44 -0.34 -0.97 -12.27
CA PRO A 44 -0.06 -0.36 -13.57
C PRO A 44 -0.16 1.16 -13.50
N VAL A 45 0.74 1.87 -14.19
CA VAL A 45 0.83 3.35 -14.12
C VAL A 45 -0.49 4.01 -14.52
N GLU A 46 -1.17 3.46 -15.52
CA GLU A 46 -2.47 3.92 -16.01
C GLU A 46 -3.61 3.76 -14.98
N LYS A 47 -3.43 2.91 -13.96
CA LYS A 47 -4.37 2.71 -12.86
C LYS A 47 -4.00 3.50 -11.60
N GLN A 48 -2.84 4.17 -11.59
CA GLN A 48 -2.43 4.95 -10.42
C GLN A 48 -3.27 6.23 -10.29
N ILE A 49 -3.81 6.43 -9.10
CA ILE A 49 -4.62 7.59 -8.72
C ILE A 49 -3.72 8.84 -8.64
N PRO A 50 -4.02 9.92 -9.39
CA PRO A 50 -3.24 11.15 -9.32
C PRO A 50 -3.28 11.81 -7.94
N GLY A 51 -2.11 12.20 -7.44
CA GLY A 51 -1.92 12.83 -6.13
C GLY A 51 -1.62 11.85 -4.98
N ILE A 52 -1.53 10.54 -5.28
CA ILE A 52 -1.09 9.51 -4.34
C ILE A 52 0.37 9.13 -4.65
N SER A 53 1.18 8.96 -3.61
CA SER A 53 2.52 8.39 -3.71
C SER A 53 2.47 6.87 -3.62
N TYR A 54 3.25 6.19 -4.46
CA TYR A 54 3.28 4.73 -4.54
C TYR A 54 4.67 4.20 -4.19
N MET A 55 4.71 3.11 -3.42
CA MET A 55 5.90 2.28 -3.24
C MET A 55 5.54 0.83 -3.53
N PHE A 56 6.40 0.17 -4.30
CA PHE A 56 6.27 -1.23 -4.64
C PHE A 56 7.43 -2.04 -4.04
N ILE A 57 7.08 -3.15 -3.40
CA ILE A 57 8.01 -4.15 -2.89
C ILE A 57 7.60 -5.48 -3.51
N PHE A 58 8.50 -6.05 -4.30
CA PHE A 58 8.30 -7.38 -4.86
C PHE A 58 8.44 -8.42 -3.74
N ALA A 59 7.37 -9.18 -3.52
CA ALA A 59 7.37 -10.32 -2.60
C ALA A 59 6.34 -11.36 -3.07
N LEU A 60 6.72 -12.64 -2.99
CA LEU A 60 5.82 -13.76 -3.26
C LEU A 60 5.16 -14.22 -1.96
N ASP A 61 3.89 -14.62 -2.02
CA ASP A 61 3.20 -15.26 -0.89
C ASP A 61 3.64 -16.72 -0.77
N MET A 62 4.86 -16.91 -0.27
CA MET A 62 5.51 -18.21 -0.09
C MET A 62 6.23 -18.24 1.25
N ASP A 63 6.24 -19.40 1.90
CA ASP A 63 7.01 -19.64 3.12
C ASP A 63 8.52 -19.46 2.93
N THR A 64 9.01 -19.64 1.70
CA THR A 64 10.41 -19.41 1.32
C THR A 64 10.74 -17.95 1.02
N GLN A 65 9.76 -17.06 0.95
CA GLN A 65 10.01 -15.64 0.70
C GLN A 65 10.66 -15.01 1.95
N ASP A 66 11.94 -14.68 1.85
CA ASP A 66 12.66 -13.99 2.92
C ASP A 66 12.37 -12.49 2.87
N MET A 67 11.58 -12.00 3.82
CA MET A 67 11.25 -10.58 3.97
C MET A 67 12.37 -9.76 4.65
N PHE A 68 13.35 -10.41 5.27
CA PHE A 68 14.52 -9.74 5.87
C PHE A 68 15.65 -9.56 4.85
N ALA A 69 15.69 -10.39 3.81
CA ALA A 69 16.62 -10.23 2.70
C ALA A 69 16.39 -8.91 1.95
N GLY A 70 17.48 -8.30 1.48
CA GLY A 70 17.42 -7.12 0.61
C GLY A 70 16.70 -5.91 1.20
N ASP A 71 16.65 -5.80 2.53
CA ASP A 71 15.99 -4.72 3.26
C ASP A 71 14.50 -4.55 2.91
N LEU A 72 13.80 -5.60 2.45
CA LEU A 72 12.39 -5.50 2.04
C LEU A 72 11.50 -5.03 3.20
N LEU A 73 11.58 -5.72 4.35
CA LEU A 73 10.82 -5.34 5.54
C LEU A 73 11.25 -3.99 6.09
N ALA A 74 12.56 -3.70 6.13
CA ALA A 74 13.07 -2.42 6.59
C ALA A 74 12.55 -1.27 5.71
N SER A 75 12.58 -1.44 4.40
CA SER A 75 12.08 -0.49 3.41
C SER A 75 10.57 -0.25 3.56
N ALA A 76 9.78 -1.31 3.76
CA ALA A 76 8.35 -1.21 4.03
C ALA A 76 8.07 -0.36 5.28
N ILE A 77 8.77 -0.67 6.39
CA ILE A 77 8.61 0.01 7.66
C ILE A 77 9.01 1.49 7.56
N VAL A 78 10.14 1.78 6.90
CA VAL A 78 10.60 3.16 6.69
C VAL A 78 9.59 3.96 5.89
N TYR A 79 9.01 3.38 4.84
CA TYR A 79 7.99 4.04 4.04
C TYR A 79 6.70 4.31 4.83
N ILE A 80 6.22 3.32 5.58
CA ILE A 80 5.05 3.49 6.47
C ILE A 80 5.30 4.61 7.47
N LYS A 81 6.44 4.56 8.16
CA LYS A 81 6.80 5.53 9.20
C LYS A 81 6.90 6.95 8.64
N THR A 82 7.68 7.14 7.57
CA THR A 82 7.89 8.46 6.97
C THR A 82 6.60 9.04 6.38
N SER A 83 5.74 8.21 5.79
CA SER A 83 4.42 8.64 5.30
C SER A 83 3.56 9.21 6.44
N ILE A 84 3.53 8.53 7.58
CA ILE A 84 2.75 8.95 8.76
C ILE A 84 3.36 10.19 9.42
N GLU A 85 4.68 10.23 9.60
CA GLU A 85 5.39 11.38 10.19
C GLU A 85 5.22 12.67 9.39
N ASN A 86 5.06 12.55 8.07
CA ASN A 86 4.77 13.67 7.17
C ASN A 86 3.27 14.04 7.12
N GLY A 87 2.44 13.47 8.00
CA GLY A 87 1.00 13.73 8.06
C GLY A 87 0.18 13.02 6.97
N GLY A 88 0.79 12.08 6.25
CA GLY A 88 0.14 11.26 5.23
C GLY A 88 -0.71 10.14 5.83
N ARG A 89 -1.60 9.59 5.00
CA ARG A 89 -2.39 8.40 5.29
C ARG A 89 -1.98 7.31 4.34
N ILE A 90 -1.51 6.20 4.89
CA ILE A 90 -0.96 5.10 4.10
C ILE A 90 -1.90 3.90 4.10
N LEU A 91 -2.14 3.36 2.91
CA LEU A 91 -2.78 2.08 2.69
C LEU A 91 -1.72 1.05 2.32
N VAL A 92 -1.65 -0.04 3.07
CA VAL A 92 -0.82 -1.20 2.75
C VAL A 92 -1.73 -2.27 2.19
N HIS A 93 -1.37 -2.85 1.05
CA HIS A 93 -2.08 -3.99 0.48
C HIS A 93 -1.12 -5.04 -0.05
N TRP A 94 -1.61 -6.26 -0.13
CA TRP A 94 -0.92 -7.40 -0.71
C TRP A 94 -1.85 -8.14 -1.68
N TYR A 95 -1.26 -9.02 -2.48
CA TYR A 95 -1.98 -10.03 -3.24
C TYR A 95 -2.04 -11.31 -2.41
N VAL A 96 -3.21 -11.91 -2.30
CA VAL A 96 -3.38 -13.31 -1.90
C VAL A 96 -3.35 -14.17 -3.14
#